data_AF-A0A8P4FZ47-F1
#
_entry.id   AF-A0A8P4FZ47-F1
#
_cell.length_a   1.000
_cell.length_b   1.000
_cell.length_c   1.000
_cell.angle_alpha   90.00
_cell.angle_beta   90.00
_cell.angle_gamma   90.00
#
_symmetry.space_group_name_H-M   'P 1'
#
loop_
_entity.id
_entity.type
_entity.pdbx_description
1 polymer ?
#
loop_
_entity_poly.entity_id
_entity_poly.type
_entity_poly.pdbx_seq_one_letter_code
_entity_poly.pdbx_strand_id
1 'polypeptide(L)'
;KQSYPMHYIFIYFMNRNKLKLQRGNCPMFWWSFNGRCYKYVASRLTWADAELHCVSEGANLVAIHSVEEHNFVNSLINNFDPARGYTWIGISDTAKEGGWTWSDGSAVDFVLWDAGQPDNAGGHENCGHTNYGPRFKWNDYPCSKLFTFVCETRLVCP
;
A
#
# COMPACT_ATOMS: atom_id res chain seq x y z
N LYS A 1 -17.26 -46.79 -8.01
CA LYS A 1 -15.95 -46.09 -7.80
C LYS A 1 -15.68 -45.27 -9.05
N GLN A 2 -16.14 -44.03 -9.09
CA GLN A 2 -15.87 -43.09 -10.18
C GLN A 2 -14.87 -42.09 -9.66
N SER A 3 -13.67 -42.14 -10.25
CA SER A 3 -12.57 -41.21 -10.00
C SER A 3 -12.90 -39.91 -10.72
N TYR A 4 -13.13 -38.84 -9.97
CA TYR A 4 -13.26 -37.50 -10.53
C TYR A 4 -11.87 -36.81 -10.48
N PRO A 5 -11.42 -36.16 -11.55
CA PRO A 5 -10.10 -35.54 -11.58
C PRO A 5 -10.05 -34.35 -10.59
N MET A 6 -8.96 -34.29 -9.82
CA MET A 6 -8.61 -33.31 -8.78
C MET A 6 -8.55 -31.83 -9.22
N HIS A 7 -8.90 -31.52 -10.46
CA HIS A 7 -8.85 -30.15 -11.01
C HIS A 7 -10.14 -29.34 -10.81
N TYR A 8 -11.25 -29.96 -10.38
CA TYR A 8 -12.57 -29.29 -10.30
C TYR A 8 -12.96 -28.79 -8.89
N ILE A 9 -12.10 -28.92 -7.88
CA ILE A 9 -12.41 -28.55 -6.48
C ILE A 9 -11.89 -27.14 -6.09
N PHE A 10 -11.09 -26.49 -6.94
CA PHE A 10 -10.61 -25.12 -6.70
C PHE A 10 -11.61 -24.00 -7.08
N ILE A 11 -12.88 -24.34 -7.31
CA ILE A 11 -13.94 -23.37 -7.63
C ILE A 11 -14.84 -23.07 -6.41
N TYR A 12 -14.41 -23.47 -5.21
CA TYR A 12 -15.15 -23.20 -3.98
C TYR A 12 -14.78 -21.83 -3.39
N PHE A 13 -15.79 -20.96 -3.36
CA PHE A 13 -15.95 -19.81 -2.44
C PHE A 13 -14.98 -18.62 -2.57
N MET A 14 -15.11 -17.85 -3.66
CA MET A 14 -14.81 -16.40 -3.57
C MET A 14 -16.07 -15.64 -3.18
N ASN A 15 -16.13 -15.30 -1.89
CA ASN A 15 -17.19 -14.55 -1.21
C ASN A 15 -17.63 -13.29 -1.98
N ARG A 16 -18.95 -13.07 -2.11
CA ARG A 16 -19.60 -12.05 -2.96
C ARG A 16 -19.53 -10.62 -2.38
N ASN A 17 -18.35 -10.14 -1.99
CA ASN A 17 -18.09 -8.72 -1.67
C ASN A 17 -16.57 -8.40 -1.69
N LYS A 18 -15.79 -9.03 -2.56
CA LYS A 18 -14.41 -8.57 -2.82
C LYS A 18 -14.45 -7.45 -3.86
N LEU A 19 -13.87 -6.29 -3.52
CA LEU A 19 -13.51 -5.25 -4.49
C LEU A 19 -12.82 -5.93 -5.68
N LYS A 20 -13.44 -5.88 -6.86
CA LYS A 20 -12.86 -6.47 -8.06
C LYS A 20 -11.78 -5.51 -8.57
N LEU A 21 -10.52 -5.80 -8.29
CA LEU A 21 -9.40 -5.03 -8.84
C LEU A 21 -9.50 -5.01 -10.37
N GLN A 22 -9.67 -3.82 -10.95
CA GLN A 22 -9.74 -3.62 -12.39
C GLN A 22 -8.49 -2.87 -12.86
N ARG A 23 -7.97 -3.22 -14.03
CA ARG A 23 -6.91 -2.44 -14.68
C ARG A 23 -7.41 -1.08 -15.13
N GLY A 24 -8.62 -1.00 -15.67
CA GLY A 24 -9.13 0.24 -16.29
C GLY A 24 -8.19 0.75 -17.39
N ASN A 25 -7.87 2.05 -17.34
CA ASN A 25 -6.93 2.70 -18.27
C ASN A 25 -5.47 2.61 -17.82
N CYS A 26 -5.16 1.87 -16.76
CA CYS A 26 -3.80 1.77 -16.24
C CYS A 26 -2.90 0.87 -17.08
N PRO A 27 -1.57 1.05 -17.03
CA PRO A 27 -0.62 0.14 -17.66
C PRO A 27 -0.78 -1.31 -17.18
N MET A 28 -0.15 -2.25 -17.89
CA MET A 28 -0.15 -3.65 -17.47
C MET A 28 0.48 -3.77 -16.07
N PHE A 29 -0.12 -4.61 -15.22
CA PHE A 29 0.27 -4.80 -13.82
C PHE A 29 0.02 -3.58 -12.89
N TRP A 30 -0.84 -2.65 -13.31
CA TRP A 30 -1.37 -1.58 -12.47
C TRP A 30 -2.90 -1.69 -12.37
N TRP A 31 -3.47 -1.22 -11.26
CA TRP A 31 -4.90 -1.27 -10.97
C TRP A 31 -5.46 0.13 -10.79
N SER A 32 -6.64 0.36 -11.37
CA SER A 32 -7.28 1.67 -11.35
C SER A 32 -8.15 1.85 -10.11
N PHE A 33 -8.00 3.03 -9.50
CA PHE A 33 -8.91 3.54 -8.49
C PHE A 33 -8.98 5.07 -8.57
N ASN A 34 -10.18 5.63 -8.63
CA ASN A 34 -10.44 7.08 -8.70
C ASN A 34 -9.58 7.85 -9.72
N GLY A 35 -9.40 7.29 -10.91
CA GLY A 35 -8.65 7.93 -12.00
C GLY A 35 -7.12 7.86 -11.85
N ARG A 36 -6.61 7.19 -10.82
CA ARG A 36 -5.18 6.92 -10.61
C ARG A 36 -4.87 5.43 -10.75
N CYS A 37 -3.59 5.11 -10.88
CA CYS A 37 -3.10 3.76 -11.05
C CYS A 37 -2.17 3.37 -9.90
N TYR A 38 -2.36 2.16 -9.38
CA TYR A 38 -1.63 1.66 -8.21
C TYR A 38 -1.00 0.32 -8.54
N LYS A 39 0.14 0.03 -7.93
CA LYS A 39 0.87 -1.23 -8.10
C LYS A 39 1.47 -1.68 -6.79
N TYR A 40 1.15 -2.91 -6.39
CA TYR A 40 1.83 -3.58 -5.29
C TYR A 40 3.15 -4.18 -5.78
N VAL A 41 4.22 -3.98 -5.00
CA VAL A 41 5.55 -4.52 -5.28
C VAL A 41 5.98 -5.42 -4.13
N ALA A 42 6.22 -6.70 -4.45
CA ALA A 42 6.57 -7.74 -3.48
C ALA A 42 8.05 -7.72 -3.03
N SER A 43 8.90 -6.95 -3.71
CA SER A 43 10.29 -6.74 -3.28
C SER A 43 10.32 -6.03 -1.94
N ARG A 44 11.21 -6.45 -1.04
CA ARG A 44 11.36 -5.84 0.28
C ARG A 44 12.51 -4.85 0.27
N LEU A 45 12.20 -3.57 0.40
CA LEU A 45 13.15 -2.46 0.27
C LEU A 45 13.06 -1.52 1.48
N THR A 46 14.10 -0.72 1.68
CA THR A 46 14.03 0.44 2.59
C THR A 46 12.99 1.42 2.06
N TRP A 47 12.49 2.30 2.91
CA TRP A 47 11.50 3.29 2.47
C TRP A 47 12.04 4.16 1.32
N ALA A 48 13.31 4.59 1.42
CA ALA A 48 13.96 5.39 0.37
C ALA A 48 14.16 4.62 -0.94
N ASP A 49 14.59 3.35 -0.88
CA ASP A 49 14.75 2.52 -2.08
C ASP A 49 13.41 2.18 -2.73
N ALA A 50 12.35 2.01 -1.93
CA ALA A 50 10.98 1.80 -2.40
C ALA A 50 10.43 3.04 -3.13
N GLU A 51 10.66 4.24 -2.59
CA GLU A 51 10.34 5.50 -3.26
C GLU A 51 11.08 5.63 -4.59
N LEU A 52 12.40 5.37 -4.59
CA LEU A 52 13.20 5.39 -5.83
C LEU A 52 12.68 4.39 -6.87
N HIS A 53 12.24 3.20 -6.45
CA HIS A 53 11.60 2.24 -7.34
C HIS A 53 10.33 2.82 -7.97
N CYS A 54 9.42 3.38 -7.17
CA CYS A 54 8.20 3.99 -7.71
C CYS A 54 8.51 5.16 -8.64
N VAL A 55 9.47 6.02 -8.30
CA VAL A 55 9.92 7.12 -9.16
C VAL A 55 10.46 6.62 -10.50
N SER A 56 11.20 5.50 -10.51
CA SER A 56 11.70 4.90 -11.75
C SER A 56 10.59 4.40 -12.69
N GLU A 57 9.38 4.16 -12.15
CA GLU A 57 8.18 3.79 -12.92
C GLU A 57 7.24 4.98 -13.19
N GLY A 58 7.70 6.22 -12.94
CA GLY A 58 6.88 7.43 -13.12
C GLY A 58 5.81 7.66 -12.06
N ALA A 59 6.01 7.07 -10.88
CA ALA A 59 5.10 7.07 -9.74
C ALA A 59 5.79 7.61 -8.48
N ASN A 60 5.11 7.53 -7.35
CA ASN A 60 5.66 7.70 -6.00
C ASN A 60 5.12 6.57 -5.11
N LEU A 61 5.65 6.40 -3.90
CA LEU A 61 4.94 5.62 -2.89
C LEU A 61 3.55 6.21 -2.67
N VAL A 62 2.56 5.35 -2.46
CA VAL A 62 1.15 5.74 -2.40
C VAL A 62 0.89 6.81 -1.33
N ALA A 63 0.19 7.88 -1.73
CA ALA A 63 -0.37 8.87 -0.84
C ALA A 63 -1.85 8.57 -0.63
N ILE A 64 -2.27 8.45 0.63
CA ILE A 64 -3.65 8.03 0.94
C ILE A 64 -4.41 9.22 1.52
N HIS A 65 -5.45 9.64 0.80
CA HIS A 65 -6.26 10.82 1.08
C HIS A 65 -7.70 10.49 1.52
N SER A 66 -8.06 9.21 1.59
CA SER A 66 -9.40 8.78 2.00
C SER A 66 -9.44 7.36 2.57
N VAL A 67 -10.53 7.06 3.28
CA VAL A 67 -10.78 5.70 3.78
C VAL A 67 -11.07 4.73 2.64
N GLU A 68 -11.71 5.18 1.56
CA GLU A 68 -11.98 4.38 0.37
C GLU A 68 -10.68 3.98 -0.34
N GLU A 69 -9.75 4.91 -0.47
CA GLU A 69 -8.41 4.65 -1.02
C GLU A 69 -7.59 3.72 -0.14
N HIS A 70 -7.60 3.92 1.18
CA HIS A 70 -6.98 2.99 2.12
C HIS A 70 -7.54 1.56 1.96
N ASN A 71 -8.86 1.42 1.85
CA ASN A 71 -9.52 0.13 1.65
C ASN A 71 -9.16 -0.51 0.31
N PHE A 72 -9.02 0.30 -0.74
CA PHE A 72 -8.53 -0.15 -2.04
C PHE A 72 -7.08 -0.66 -1.95
N VAL A 73 -6.17 0.11 -1.33
CA VAL A 73 -4.77 -0.28 -1.11
C VAL A 73 -4.67 -1.57 -0.31
N ASN A 74 -5.43 -1.72 0.78
CA ASN A 74 -5.47 -2.97 1.56
C ASN A 74 -6.02 -4.16 0.75
N SER A 75 -7.02 -3.93 -0.11
CA SER A 75 -7.56 -4.95 -1.00
C SER A 75 -6.54 -5.36 -2.06
N LEU A 76 -5.79 -4.40 -2.60
CA LEU A 76 -4.71 -4.61 -3.54
C LEU A 76 -3.61 -5.46 -2.91
N ILE A 77 -3.13 -5.09 -1.72
CA ILE A 77 -2.12 -5.86 -0.98
C ILE A 77 -2.64 -7.28 -0.72
N ASN A 78 -3.84 -7.44 -0.15
CA ASN A 78 -4.40 -8.75 0.16
C ASN A 78 -4.55 -9.67 -1.07
N ASN A 79 -4.70 -9.11 -2.27
CA ASN A 79 -4.80 -9.89 -3.50
C ASN A 79 -3.46 -10.51 -3.91
N PHE A 80 -2.34 -9.82 -3.64
CA PHE A 80 -0.99 -10.24 -4.05
C PHE A 80 -0.14 -10.78 -2.90
N ASP A 81 -0.47 -10.42 -1.67
CA ASP A 81 0.10 -10.91 -0.42
C ASP A 81 -1.02 -11.23 0.58
N PRO A 82 -1.54 -12.47 0.57
CA PRO A 82 -2.53 -12.92 1.53
C PRO A 82 -2.04 -12.93 2.98
N ALA A 83 -0.73 -12.92 3.23
CA ALA A 83 -0.17 -12.83 4.57
C ALA A 83 -0.22 -11.40 5.14
N ARG A 84 -0.47 -10.40 4.28
CA ARG A 84 -0.61 -8.98 4.64
C ARG A 84 0.57 -8.46 5.45
N GLY A 85 1.78 -8.65 4.92
CA GLY A 85 2.98 -8.10 5.53
C GLY A 85 2.94 -6.57 5.62
N TYR A 86 3.76 -6.02 6.53
CA TYR A 86 3.97 -4.57 6.59
C TYR A 86 4.40 -4.05 5.23
N THR A 87 3.76 -2.96 4.83
CA THR A 87 3.87 -2.42 3.47
C THR A 87 4.03 -0.91 3.54
N TRP A 88 5.13 -0.39 3.00
CA TRP A 88 5.41 1.05 2.98
C TRP A 88 4.34 1.82 2.20
N ILE A 89 4.02 2.99 2.74
CA ILE A 89 3.24 4.05 2.09
C ILE A 89 4.11 5.31 2.05
N GLY A 90 3.72 6.32 1.27
CA GLY A 90 4.58 7.49 0.98
C GLY A 90 4.72 8.49 2.13
N ILE A 91 4.21 8.21 3.33
CA ILE A 91 4.23 9.16 4.45
C ILE A 91 5.54 9.04 5.23
N SER A 92 6.18 10.17 5.50
CA SER A 92 7.39 10.26 6.34
C SER A 92 7.47 11.60 7.06
N ASP A 93 8.17 11.65 8.18
CA ASP A 93 8.51 12.88 8.91
C ASP A 93 10.04 13.05 9.07
N THR A 94 10.82 12.35 8.25
CA THR A 94 12.29 12.40 8.19
C THR A 94 12.88 13.82 8.10
N ALA A 95 12.14 14.78 7.54
CA ALA A 95 12.56 16.18 7.44
C ALA A 95 12.42 16.92 8.79
N LYS A 96 11.42 16.56 9.59
CA LYS A 96 11.12 17.16 10.89
C LYS A 96 10.16 16.24 11.65
N GLU A 97 10.65 15.67 12.76
CA GLU A 97 9.85 14.86 13.70
C GLU A 97 8.47 15.46 13.98
N GLY A 98 7.42 14.66 13.81
CA GLY A 98 6.01 15.05 13.94
C GLY A 98 5.45 15.88 12.78
N GLY A 99 6.28 16.26 11.81
CA GLY A 99 5.95 16.98 10.59
C GLY A 99 5.79 16.03 9.39
N TRP A 100 4.76 15.18 9.44
CA TRP A 100 4.47 14.20 8.40
C TRP A 100 4.18 14.84 7.05
N THR A 101 4.75 14.25 5.99
CA THR A 101 4.61 14.67 4.59
C THR A 101 4.52 13.46 3.67
N TRP A 102 3.84 13.60 2.53
CA TRP A 102 3.81 12.60 1.47
C TRP A 102 4.99 12.80 0.50
N SER A 103 5.59 11.70 0.03
CA SER A 103 6.71 11.72 -0.93
C SER A 103 6.33 12.26 -2.31
N ASP A 104 5.05 12.21 -2.67
CA ASP A 104 4.52 12.80 -3.90
C ASP A 104 4.34 14.33 -3.81
N GLY A 105 4.53 14.93 -2.63
CA GLY A 105 4.40 16.36 -2.37
C GLY A 105 2.97 16.84 -2.16
N SER A 106 1.98 15.93 -2.12
CA SER A 106 0.60 16.26 -1.78
C SER A 106 0.46 16.67 -0.31
N ALA A 107 -0.62 17.40 0.00
CA ALA A 107 -0.91 17.79 1.37
C ALA A 107 -1.33 16.58 2.22
N VAL A 108 -0.91 16.55 3.49
CA VAL A 108 -1.42 15.59 4.47
C VAL A 108 -2.76 16.10 5.00
N ASP A 109 -3.85 15.71 4.34
CA ASP A 109 -5.23 16.06 4.67
C ASP A 109 -6.01 14.90 5.32
N PHE A 110 -5.44 13.70 5.30
CA PHE A 110 -5.99 12.49 5.88
C PHE A 110 -4.89 11.69 6.58
N VAL A 111 -5.22 11.15 7.76
CA VAL A 111 -4.36 10.20 8.47
C VAL A 111 -5.18 9.05 9.03
N LEU A 112 -4.60 7.85 9.03
CA LEU A 112 -5.23 6.65 9.57
C LEU A 112 -4.28 5.81 10.43
N TRP A 113 -3.53 6.48 11.30
CA TRP A 113 -2.73 5.85 12.35
C TRP A 113 -3.57 4.88 13.20
N ASP A 114 -2.98 3.75 13.61
CA ASP A 114 -3.60 2.88 14.59
C ASP A 114 -3.59 3.49 15.98
N ALA A 115 -4.34 2.90 16.91
CA ALA A 115 -4.41 3.40 18.27
C ALA A 115 -3.01 3.36 18.91
N GLY A 116 -2.53 4.52 19.35
CA GLY A 116 -1.20 4.68 19.92
C GLY A 116 -0.15 5.19 18.94
N GLN A 117 -0.46 5.26 17.65
CA GLN A 117 0.49 5.67 16.60
C GLN A 117 0.23 7.09 16.10
N PRO A 118 1.25 7.78 15.56
CA PRO A 118 2.66 7.38 15.58
C PRO A 118 3.28 7.56 16.98
N ASP A 119 4.08 6.61 17.46
CA ASP A 119 4.69 6.63 18.80
C ASP A 119 6.19 6.93 18.81
N ASN A 120 6.81 6.98 17.63
CA ASN A 120 8.24 7.12 17.44
C ASN A 120 9.04 6.19 18.36
N ALA A 121 8.75 4.88 18.33
CA ALA A 121 9.33 3.94 19.28
C ALA A 121 10.87 3.95 19.22
N GLY A 122 11.49 4.29 20.35
CA GLY A 122 12.94 4.40 20.45
C GLY A 122 13.54 5.62 19.72
N GLY A 123 12.72 6.58 19.27
CA GLY A 123 13.15 7.87 18.73
C GLY A 123 13.74 7.83 17.32
N HIS A 124 13.39 6.83 16.51
CA HIS A 124 13.93 6.66 15.16
C HIS A 124 12.94 6.03 14.16
N GLU A 125 11.64 6.20 14.37
CA GLU A 125 10.59 5.70 13.47
C GLU A 125 10.01 6.85 12.65
N ASN A 126 10.51 7.02 11.42
CA ASN A 126 10.22 8.21 10.62
C ASN A 126 9.48 7.92 9.29
N CYS A 127 9.08 6.67 9.08
CA CYS A 127 8.49 6.20 7.83
C CYS A 127 7.23 5.39 8.11
N GLY A 128 6.12 5.74 7.47
CA GLY A 128 4.84 5.08 7.69
C GLY A 128 4.64 3.84 6.83
N HIS A 129 4.07 2.81 7.42
CA HIS A 129 3.58 1.63 6.72
C HIS A 129 2.12 1.34 7.08
N THR A 130 1.42 0.61 6.20
CA THR A 130 0.09 0.06 6.47
C THR A 130 0.18 -1.40 6.96
N ASN A 131 -0.97 -2.05 7.14
CA ASN A 131 -1.13 -3.42 7.64
C ASN A 131 -0.69 -3.61 9.10
N TYR A 132 -0.81 -2.58 9.93
CA TYR A 132 -0.61 -2.69 11.36
C TYR A 132 -1.91 -3.00 12.12
N GLY A 133 -1.83 -3.89 13.10
CA GLY A 133 -2.95 -4.27 13.96
C GLY A 133 -4.11 -5.00 13.23
N PRO A 134 -5.21 -5.31 13.94
CA PRO A 134 -6.33 -6.07 13.39
C PRO A 134 -7.14 -5.31 12.33
N ARG A 135 -6.96 -3.99 12.25
CA ARG A 135 -7.65 -3.11 11.31
C ARG A 135 -6.78 -2.68 10.13
N PHE A 136 -5.52 -3.15 10.05
CA PHE A 136 -4.59 -2.85 8.97
C PHE A 136 -4.35 -1.35 8.79
N LYS A 137 -4.30 -0.62 9.90
CA LYS A 137 -4.06 0.83 9.96
C LYS A 137 -2.56 1.13 9.87
N TRP A 138 -2.21 2.41 10.01
CA TRP A 138 -0.83 2.88 9.83
C TRP A 138 -0.03 2.86 11.12
N ASN A 139 1.27 2.68 10.98
CA ASN A 139 2.27 2.72 12.04
C ASN A 139 3.55 3.33 11.46
N ASP A 140 4.26 4.13 12.24
CA ASP A 140 5.59 4.60 11.93
C ASP A 140 6.63 3.52 12.28
N TYR A 141 7.70 3.45 11.51
CA TYR A 141 8.75 2.44 11.73
C TYR A 141 10.11 2.92 11.23
N PRO A 142 11.24 2.30 11.64
CA PRO A 142 12.54 2.73 11.18
C PRO A 142 12.67 2.55 9.66
N CYS A 143 13.00 3.64 8.96
CA CYS A 143 13.06 3.70 7.50
C CYS A 143 14.04 2.70 6.86
N SER A 144 15.01 2.20 7.63
CA SER A 144 16.01 1.20 7.19
C SER A 144 15.47 -0.22 7.11
N LYS A 145 14.22 -0.46 7.54
CA LYS A 145 13.59 -1.78 7.51
C LYS A 145 13.13 -2.13 6.10
N LEU A 146 13.11 -3.43 5.82
CA LEU A 146 12.78 -3.95 4.50
C LEU A 146 11.33 -4.44 4.45
N PHE A 147 10.47 -3.67 3.78
CA PHE A 147 9.05 -3.99 3.58
C PHE A 147 8.67 -3.97 2.11
N THR A 148 7.57 -4.64 1.79
CA THR A 148 6.90 -4.48 0.50
C THR A 148 6.30 -3.08 0.40
N PHE A 149 5.81 -2.68 -0.76
CA PHE A 149 5.35 -1.30 -0.93
C PHE A 149 4.30 -1.18 -2.04
N VAL A 150 3.59 -0.06 -2.05
CA VAL A 150 2.61 0.27 -3.08
C VAL A 150 3.02 1.57 -3.75
N CYS A 151 3.15 1.52 -5.07
CA CYS A 151 3.35 2.69 -5.91
C CYS A 151 2.02 3.23 -6.40
N GLU A 152 1.97 4.54 -6.63
CA GLU A 152 0.83 5.27 -7.18
C GLU A 152 1.30 6.27 -8.24
N THR A 153 0.64 6.28 -9.40
CA THR A 153 0.94 7.25 -10.45
C THR A 153 0.58 8.67 -10.04
N ARG A 154 1.45 9.62 -10.40
CA ARG A 154 1.16 11.05 -10.25
C ARG A 154 -0.11 11.43 -11.01
N LEU A 155 -0.85 12.41 -10.50
CA LEU A 155 -1.87 13.08 -11.30
C LEU A 155 -1.18 13.70 -12.53
N VAL A 156 -1.46 13.14 -13.71
CA VAL A 156 -1.09 13.79 -14.95
C VAL A 156 -2.11 14.92 -15.14
N CYS A 157 -1.69 16.15 -14.88
CA CYS A 157 -2.46 17.32 -15.32
C CYS A 157 -2.60 17.24 -16.84
N PRO A 158 -3.83 17.30 -17.40
CA PRO A 158 -4.07 17.31 -18.84
C PRO A 158 -3.37 18.48 -19.55
#